data_AF-A0A9D5TVY6-F1
#
_entry.id   AF-A0A9D5TVY6-F1
#
_cell.length_a   1.000
_cell.length_b   1.000
_cell.length_c   1.000
_cell.angle_alpha   90.00
_cell.angle_beta   90.00
_cell.angle_gamma   90.00
#
_symmetry.space_group_name_H-M   'P 1'
#
loop_
_entity.id
_entity.type
_entity.pdbx_description
1 polymer ?
#
loop_
_entity_poly.entity_id
_entity_poly.type
_entity_poly.pdbx_seq_one_letter_code
_entity_poly.pdbx_strand_id
1 'polypeptide(L)'
;MNVTFFHKTKQGYVTKVFKGVKVRILNEADIFDGSNENKSSAVIRIFTKENYGIFTLDRCVFYATDEKEPPKESFAVKSVHYNTNGILSHIKVECVC
;
A
#
# COMPACT_ATOMS: atom_id res chain seq x y z
N MET A 1 -6.11 5.06 -10.52
CA MET A 1 -5.62 3.85 -9.84
C MET A 1 -6.10 3.90 -8.40
N ASN A 2 -6.74 2.84 -7.92
CA ASN A 2 -7.26 2.76 -6.55
C ASN A 2 -6.31 1.90 -5.72
N VAL A 3 -6.16 2.22 -4.44
CA VAL A 3 -5.42 1.38 -3.50
C VAL A 3 -6.38 0.93 -2.42
N THR A 4 -6.43 -0.37 -2.18
CA THR A 4 -7.22 -0.95 -1.09
C THR A 4 -6.25 -1.40 0.00
N PHE A 5 -6.51 -0.96 1.23
CA PHE A 5 -5.79 -1.44 2.41
C PHE A 5 -6.69 -2.36 3.22
N PHE A 6 -6.11 -3.47 3.67
CA PHE A 6 -6.69 -4.43 4.59
C PHE A 6 -6.09 -4.19 5.96
N HIS A 7 -6.87 -3.61 6.86
CA HIS A 7 -6.46 -3.29 8.22
C HIS A 7 -6.72 -4.47 9.15
N LYS A 8 -5.68 -4.98 9.80
CA LYS A 8 -5.81 -6.09 10.75
C LYS A 8 -6.38 -5.59 12.08
N THR A 9 -7.53 -6.10 12.47
CA THR A 9 -8.17 -5.84 13.77
C THR A 9 -8.22 -7.11 14.62
N LYS A 10 -8.66 -7.01 15.88
CA LYS A 10 -8.91 -8.18 16.74
C LYS A 10 -10.00 -9.11 16.19
N GLN A 11 -10.91 -8.59 15.36
CA GLN A 11 -12.07 -9.31 14.82
C GLN A 11 -11.82 -9.86 13.41
N GLY A 12 -10.64 -9.66 12.84
CA GLY A 12 -10.31 -10.00 11.46
C GLY A 12 -9.83 -8.78 10.66
N TYR A 13 -9.83 -8.89 9.34
CA TYR A 13 -9.48 -7.77 8.45
C TYR A 13 -10.69 -6.90 8.13
N VAL A 14 -10.47 -5.59 8.08
CA VAL A 14 -11.42 -4.62 7.52
C VAL A 14 -10.78 -3.92 6.34
N THR A 15 -11.56 -3.67 5.28
CA THR A 15 -11.03 -3.04 4.06
C THR A 15 -11.38 -1.57 3.98
N LYS A 16 -10.43 -0.78 3.48
CA LYS A 16 -10.63 0.64 3.17
C LYS A 16 -10.03 0.96 1.81
N VAL A 17 -10.84 1.59 0.96
CA VAL A 17 -10.44 1.98 -0.39
C VAL A 17 -10.11 3.46 -0.41
N PHE A 18 -8.89 3.81 -0.85
CA PHE A 18 -8.48 5.19 -1.04
C PHE A 18 -8.54 5.57 -2.53
N LYS A 19 -9.33 6.61 -2.83
CA LYS A 19 -9.48 7.18 -4.18
C LYS A 19 -8.49 8.33 -4.36
N GLY A 20 -7.95 8.52 -5.58
CA GLY A 20 -7.10 9.67 -5.90
C GLY A 20 -5.63 9.57 -5.45
N VAL A 21 -5.09 8.36 -5.34
CA VAL A 21 -3.72 8.11 -4.86
C VAL A 21 -2.72 8.15 -6.03
N LYS A 22 -1.57 8.83 -5.83
CA LYS A 22 -0.41 8.68 -6.74
C LYS A 22 0.43 7.49 -6.28
N VAL A 23 0.35 6.39 -7.01
CA VAL A 23 1.15 5.18 -6.74
C VAL A 23 2.38 5.18 -7.62
N ARG A 24 3.57 4.97 -7.05
CA ARG A 24 4.78 4.66 -7.80
C ARG A 24 5.24 3.25 -7.42
N ILE A 25 4.98 2.30 -8.30
CA ILE A 25 5.54 0.96 -8.17
C ILE A 25 7.01 1.04 -8.58
N LEU A 26 7.91 0.52 -7.73
CA LEU A 26 9.32 0.41 -8.06
C LEU A 26 9.55 -1.04 -8.47
N ASN A 27 9.77 -1.28 -9.77
CA ASN A 27 10.28 -2.57 -10.20
C ASN A 27 11.79 -2.56 -9.91
N GLU A 28 12.19 -3.19 -8.82
CA GLU A 28 13.60 -3.53 -8.59
C GLU A 28 13.91 -4.75 -9.47
N ALA A 29 14.22 -4.54 -10.75
CA ALA A 29 14.77 -5.58 -11.61
C ALA A 29 16.30 -5.46 -11.63
N ASP A 30 16.99 -6.41 -11.00
CA ASP A 30 18.00 -7.27 -11.65
C ASP A 30 18.85 -8.01 -10.60
N ILE A 31 18.54 -9.29 -10.36
CA ILE A 31 19.57 -10.32 -10.16
C ILE A 31 19.19 -11.51 -11.05
N PHE A 32 20.06 -11.73 -12.03
CA PHE A 32 20.10 -12.87 -12.96
C PHE A 32 19.96 -14.20 -12.21
N ASP A 33 18.89 -14.97 -12.47
CA ASP A 33 18.95 -16.23 -13.22
C ASP A 33 17.53 -16.82 -13.33
N GLY A 34 17.07 -17.06 -14.56
CA GLY A 34 16.12 -18.13 -14.91
C GLY A 34 14.72 -18.26 -14.28
N SER A 35 14.19 -17.39 -13.42
CA SER A 35 12.82 -17.57 -12.91
C SER A 35 12.04 -16.27 -12.66
N ASN A 36 10.85 -16.20 -13.27
CA ASN A 36 9.88 -15.12 -13.34
C ASN A 36 9.59 -14.33 -12.04
N GLU A 37 9.36 -13.02 -12.26
CA GLU A 37 8.42 -12.13 -11.57
C GLU A 37 8.46 -12.02 -10.04
N ASN A 38 9.24 -11.06 -9.51
CA ASN A 38 8.97 -10.54 -8.16
C ASN A 38 8.95 -9.01 -8.15
N LYS A 39 7.75 -8.45 -7.94
CA LYS A 39 7.55 -7.03 -7.61
C LYS A 39 7.97 -6.81 -6.16
N SER A 40 9.26 -6.68 -5.91
CA SER A 40 9.82 -6.74 -4.54
C SER A 40 9.38 -5.59 -3.62
N SER A 41 9.06 -4.41 -4.17
CA SER A 41 8.65 -3.26 -3.36
C SER A 41 7.75 -2.26 -4.11
N ALA A 42 7.06 -1.41 -3.38
CA ALA A 42 6.28 -0.31 -3.92
C ALA A 42 6.27 0.89 -2.97
N VAL A 43 6.21 2.10 -3.53
CA VAL A 43 6.09 3.34 -2.76
C VAL A 43 4.80 4.06 -3.14
N ILE A 44 3.88 4.14 -2.19
CA ILE A 44 2.59 4.79 -2.35
C ILE A 44 2.67 6.19 -1.75
N ARG A 45 2.27 7.22 -2.51
CA ARG A 45 2.15 8.59 -2.00
C ARG A 45 0.70 9.07 -2.10
N ILE A 46 0.06 9.19 -0.96
CA ILE A 46 -1.31 9.69 -0.84
C ILE A 46 -1.24 11.16 -0.47
N PHE A 47 -1.71 12.05 -1.35
CA PHE A 47 -1.83 13.48 -1.06
C PHE A 47 -3.25 13.76 -0.58
N THR A 48 -3.40 14.18 0.67
CA THR A 48 -4.71 14.35 1.31
C THR A 48 -4.61 15.29 2.50
N LYS A 49 -5.72 15.90 2.92
CA LYS A 49 -5.83 16.56 4.23
C LYS A 49 -6.44 15.66 5.30
N GLU A 50 -6.95 14.50 4.90
CA GLU A 50 -7.60 13.53 5.77
C GLU A 50 -6.57 12.59 6.39
N ASN A 51 -6.78 12.21 7.65
CA ASN A 51 -6.01 11.14 8.25
C ASN A 51 -6.64 9.79 7.89
N TYR A 52 -5.88 8.94 7.22
CA TYR A 52 -6.37 7.65 6.75
C TYR A 52 -6.13 6.49 7.70
N GLY A 53 -5.24 6.62 8.69
CA GLY A 53 -4.95 5.58 9.68
C GLY A 53 -4.36 4.31 9.06
N ILE A 54 -3.26 4.45 8.33
CA ILE A 54 -2.52 3.32 7.74
C ILE A 54 -1.40 2.90 8.69
N PHE A 55 -1.24 1.60 8.89
CA PHE A 55 -0.30 0.97 9.83
C PHE A 55 0.56 -0.11 9.16
N THR A 56 1.68 -0.47 9.78
CA THR A 56 2.61 -1.50 9.28
C THR A 56 2.07 -2.93 9.37
N LEU A 57 0.99 -3.15 10.11
CA LEU A 57 0.30 -4.44 10.14
C LEU A 57 -0.72 -4.59 9.00
N ASP A 58 -0.94 -3.52 8.23
CA ASP A 58 -1.87 -3.55 7.11
C ASP A 58 -1.23 -4.22 5.90
N ARG A 59 -2.09 -4.73 5.02
CA ARG A 59 -1.70 -5.20 3.68
C ARG A 59 -2.38 -4.34 2.63
N CYS A 60 -1.76 -4.17 1.46
CA CYS A 60 -2.35 -3.36 0.39
C CYS A 60 -2.32 -4.06 -0.97
N VAL A 61 -3.30 -3.72 -1.78
CA VAL A 61 -3.38 -4.07 -3.20
C VAL A 61 -3.61 -2.83 -4.03
N PHE A 62 -3.10 -2.87 -5.27
CA PHE A 62 -3.08 -1.72 -6.18
C PHE A 62 -4.30 -1.61 -7.09
N TYR A 63 -5.37 -2.33 -6.74
CA TYR A 63 -6.64 -2.36 -7.44
C TYR A 63 -7.80 -2.35 -6.44
N ALA A 64 -8.99 -1.98 -6.92
CA ALA A 64 -10.21 -2.14 -6.14
C ALA A 64 -10.56 -3.63 -6.06
N THR A 65 -10.95 -4.10 -4.88
CA THR A 65 -11.37 -5.48 -4.65
C THR A 65 -12.46 -5.50 -3.59
N ASP A 66 -13.41 -6.42 -3.74
CA ASP A 66 -14.50 -6.65 -2.78
C ASP A 66 -14.14 -7.73 -1.75
N GLU A 67 -12.91 -8.25 -1.80
CA GLU A 67 -12.38 -9.19 -0.82
C GLU A 67 -12.39 -8.58 0.58
N LYS A 68 -12.75 -9.38 1.58
CA LYS A 68 -12.74 -8.96 2.99
C LYS A 68 -11.41 -9.27 3.67
N GLU A 69 -10.66 -10.21 3.12
CA GLU A 69 -9.34 -10.60 3.59
C GLU A 69 -8.28 -10.28 2.52
N PRO A 70 -7.03 -10.00 2.93
CA PRO A 70 -5.97 -9.73 1.97
C PRO A 70 -5.76 -10.94 1.05
N PRO A 71 -5.73 -10.76 -0.28
CA PRO A 71 -5.39 -11.85 -1.18
C PRO A 71 -3.95 -12.30 -0.96
N LYS A 72 -3.64 -13.52 -1.43
CA LYS A 72 -2.27 -14.09 -1.38
C LYS A 72 -1.25 -13.13 -2.00
N GLU A 73 -1.61 -12.53 -3.12
CA GLU A 73 -0.83 -11.50 -3.81
C GLU A 73 -1.20 -10.11 -3.28
N SER A 74 -0.63 -9.75 -2.13
CA SER A 74 -0.77 -8.42 -1.54
C SER A 74 0.55 -7.98 -0.94
N PHE A 75 0.78 -6.67 -0.89
CA PHE A 75 2.00 -6.12 -0.32
C PHE A 75 1.81 -5.89 1.17
N ALA A 76 2.74 -6.35 2.00
CA ALA A 76 2.84 -5.94 3.40
C ALA A 76 3.32 -4.50 3.50
N VAL A 77 2.71 -3.71 4.39
CA VAL A 77 3.19 -2.35 4.68
C VAL A 77 4.42 -2.42 5.58
N LYS A 78 5.57 -1.97 5.06
CA LYS A 78 6.83 -1.94 5.81
C LYS A 78 6.93 -0.71 6.70
N SER A 79 6.57 0.45 6.17
CA SER A 79 6.67 1.73 6.87
C SER A 79 5.61 2.71 6.41
N VAL A 80 5.22 3.63 7.31
CA VAL A 80 4.27 4.70 7.03
C VAL A 80 4.85 6.00 7.54
N HIS A 81 5.00 6.98 6.66
CA HIS A 81 5.52 8.31 6.99
C HIS A 81 4.47 9.36 6.68
N TYR A 82 4.12 10.14 7.70
CA TYR A 82 3.18 11.24 7.60
C TYR A 82 3.95 12.55 7.47
N ASN A 83 3.64 13.35 6.46
CA ASN A 83 4.19 14.68 6.31
C ASN A 83 3.04 15.69 6.22
N THR A 84 2.91 16.50 7.27
CA THR A 84 1.88 17.54 7.40
C THR A 84 2.42 18.94 7.07
N ASN A 85 3.65 19.04 6.60
CA ASN A 85 4.31 20.33 6.36
C ASN A 85 4.11 20.75 4.90
N GLY A 86 2.99 21.43 4.62
CA GLY A 86 2.69 22.00 3.30
C GLY A 86 1.21 22.35 3.08
N ILE A 87 0.89 22.91 1.91
CA ILE A 87 -0.50 23.24 1.49
C ILE A 87 -1.39 21.98 1.40
N LEU A 88 -0.78 20.82 1.14
CA LEU A 88 -1.37 19.49 1.16
C LEU A 88 -0.49 18.56 2.01
N SER A 89 -1.08 17.83 2.96
CA SER A 89 -0.38 16.76 3.66
C SER A 89 -0.18 15.58 2.70
N HIS A 90 0.85 14.77 2.96
CA HIS A 90 1.01 13.50 2.27
C HIS A 90 1.41 12.36 3.20
N ILE A 91 0.96 11.17 2.84
CA ILE A 91 1.30 9.91 3.48
C ILE A 91 2.16 9.12 2.49
N LYS A 92 3.39 8.81 2.86
CA LYS A 92 4.27 7.88 2.13
C LYS A 92 4.15 6.51 2.78
N VAL A 93 3.79 5.51 2.01
CA VAL A 93 3.72 4.11 2.45
C VAL A 93 4.74 3.31 1.63
N GLU A 94 5.63 2.60 2.31
CA GLU A 94 6.55 1.67 1.66
C GLU A 94 6.02 0.26 1.88
N CYS A 95 5.87 -0.49 0.80
CA CYS A 95 5.28 -1.83 0.82
C CYS A 95 6.23 -2.83 0.16
N VAL A 96 6.15 -4.09 0.59
CA VAL A 96 6.94 -5.22 0.07
C VAL A 96 6.02 -6.41 -0.18
N CYS A 97 6.28 -7.20 -1.22
CA CYS A 97 5.46 -8.37 -1.55
C CYS A 97 5.59 -9.47 -0.49
#